data_AF-A0A9D8X255-F1
#
_entry.id   AF-A0A9D8X255-F1
#
_cell.length_a   1.000
_cell.length_b   1.000
_cell.length_c   1.000
_cell.angle_alpha   90.00
_cell.angle_beta   90.00
_cell.angle_gamma   90.00
#
_symmetry.space_group_name_H-M   'P 1'
#
loop_
_entity.id
_entity.type
_entity.pdbx_description
1 polymer ?
#
loop_
_entity_poly.entity_id
_entity_poly.type
_entity_poly.pdbx_seq_one_letter_code
_entity_poly.pdbx_strand_id
1 'polypeptide(L)'
;MMEQDEEKILSRKRLEKWIKIFLIFLAFMWLCTIISRSIYVSKLPQVKTELPLKRYIEHIVEADGIVTAGGEVAVNTLSGLRIEKINVQQGDAVKSGDVLFTIDTEDLKSIIAAKETELTKLQLQLADAEFNQILGAQKKEIALLWAQEDYDNADKETALAVQRAQEALSKAQGELQKHLGFGTAYL
;
A
#
# COMPACT_ATOMS: atom_id res chain seq x y z
N MET A 1 27.68 84.57 -118.32
CA MET A 1 28.06 84.17 -116.94
C MET A 1 26.89 84.47 -115.99
N MET A 2 25.69 83.94 -116.26
CA MET A 2 24.49 84.15 -115.40
C MET A 2 23.60 82.91 -115.20
N GLU A 3 23.83 81.80 -115.91
CA GLU A 3 22.99 80.58 -115.75
C GLU A 3 23.49 79.59 -114.68
N GLN A 4 24.78 79.63 -114.30
CA GLN A 4 25.36 78.65 -113.36
C GLN A 4 25.09 78.94 -111.86
N ASP A 5 24.65 80.15 -111.52
CA ASP A 5 24.44 80.55 -110.12
C ASP A 5 23.03 80.18 -109.62
N GLU A 6 22.02 80.13 -110.49
CA GLU A 6 20.64 79.78 -110.09
C GLU A 6 20.46 78.27 -109.78
N GLU A 7 21.10 77.36 -110.52
CA GLU A 7 21.05 75.92 -110.22
C GLU A 7 21.73 75.57 -108.88
N LYS A 8 22.81 76.27 -108.53
CA LYS A 8 23.51 76.08 -107.26
C LYS A 8 22.71 76.61 -106.07
N ILE A 9 21.96 77.71 -106.24
CA ILE A 9 21.06 78.24 -105.20
C ILE A 9 19.85 77.33 -105.01
N LEU A 10 19.28 76.78 -106.10
CA LEU A 10 18.14 75.87 -106.03
C LEU A 10 18.52 74.53 -105.37
N SER A 11 19.71 73.99 -105.65
CA SER A 11 20.21 72.74 -105.05
C SER A 11 20.57 72.89 -103.57
N ARG A 12 21.17 74.02 -103.15
CA ARG A 12 21.38 74.32 -101.72
C ARG A 12 20.08 74.43 -100.92
N LYS A 13 19.07 75.10 -101.48
CA LYS A 13 17.74 75.19 -100.85
C LYS A 13 17.04 73.83 -100.74
N ARG A 14 17.24 72.91 -101.69
CA ARG A 14 16.75 71.52 -101.58
C ARG A 14 17.53 70.76 -100.50
N LEU A 15 18.85 70.89 -100.45
CA LEU A 15 19.71 70.20 -99.48
C LEU A 15 19.40 70.61 -98.02
N GLU A 16 19.18 71.89 -97.75
CA GLU A 16 18.76 72.36 -96.43
C GLU A 16 17.40 71.78 -96.00
N LYS A 17 16.47 71.57 -96.94
CA LYS A 17 15.19 70.88 -96.65
C LYS A 17 15.43 69.42 -96.28
N TRP A 18 16.27 68.69 -97.02
CA TRP A 18 16.61 67.30 -96.73
C TRP A 18 17.38 67.15 -95.41
N ILE A 19 18.30 68.06 -95.09
CA ILE A 19 19.03 68.07 -93.80
C ILE A 19 18.09 68.35 -92.63
N LYS A 20 17.14 69.28 -92.77
CA LYS A 20 16.13 69.52 -91.72
C LYS A 20 15.26 68.28 -91.48
N ILE A 21 14.84 67.60 -92.55
CA ILE A 21 14.07 66.35 -92.46
C ILE A 21 14.91 65.25 -91.79
N PHE A 22 16.20 65.12 -92.15
CA PHE A 22 17.10 64.16 -91.54
C PHE A 22 17.37 64.45 -90.05
N LEU A 23 17.53 65.72 -89.66
CA LEU A 23 17.67 66.11 -88.26
C LEU A 23 16.40 65.83 -87.45
N ILE A 24 15.22 66.09 -88.02
CA ILE A 24 13.94 65.75 -87.39
C ILE A 24 13.82 64.23 -87.23
N PHE A 25 14.21 63.45 -88.25
CA PHE A 25 14.23 61.99 -88.18
C PHE A 25 15.20 61.47 -87.13
N LEU A 26 16.41 62.05 -87.04
CA LEU A 26 17.41 61.66 -86.05
C LEU A 26 16.95 61.97 -84.62
N ALA A 27 16.32 63.14 -84.42
CA ALA A 27 15.71 63.52 -83.15
C ALA A 27 14.55 62.55 -82.78
N PHE A 28 13.74 62.17 -83.75
CA PHE A 28 12.66 61.19 -83.56
C PHE A 28 13.22 59.80 -83.18
N MET A 29 14.27 59.33 -83.85
CA MET A 29 14.92 58.04 -83.56
C MET A 29 15.54 58.03 -82.16
N TRP A 30 16.19 59.13 -81.75
CA TRP A 30 16.76 59.29 -80.41
C TRP A 30 15.67 59.25 -79.33
N LEU A 31 14.55 59.94 -79.57
CA LEU A 31 13.37 59.91 -78.68
C LEU A 31 12.80 58.49 -78.55
N CYS A 32 12.63 57.77 -79.67
CA CYS A 32 12.17 56.37 -79.64
C CYS A 32 13.13 55.45 -78.87
N THR A 33 14.43 55.68 -78.93
CA THR A 33 15.45 54.86 -78.24
C THR A 33 15.35 55.01 -76.72
N ILE A 34 15.18 56.25 -76.23
CA ILE A 34 15.02 56.52 -74.80
C ILE A 34 13.73 55.88 -74.26
N ILE A 35 12.63 56.03 -74.99
CA ILE A 35 11.33 55.46 -74.59
C ILE A 35 11.40 53.94 -74.54
N SER A 36 12.00 53.28 -75.54
CA SER A 36 12.15 51.82 -75.58
C SER A 36 12.93 51.28 -74.37
N ARG A 37 14.05 51.94 -74.01
CA ARG A 37 14.85 51.55 -72.84
C ARG A 37 14.10 51.81 -71.53
N SER A 38 13.36 52.91 -71.43
CA SER A 38 12.57 53.25 -70.24
C SER A 38 11.47 52.22 -69.97
N ILE A 39 10.71 51.84 -70.99
CA ILE A 39 9.65 50.83 -70.86
C ILE A 39 10.23 49.48 -70.41
N TYR A 40 11.38 49.10 -70.95
CA TYR A 40 12.05 47.85 -70.57
C TYR A 40 12.46 47.83 -69.09
N VAL A 41 13.01 48.95 -68.58
CA VAL A 41 13.40 49.08 -67.17
C VAL A 41 12.18 49.10 -66.24
N SER A 42 11.08 49.74 -66.66
CA SER A 42 9.84 49.77 -65.87
C SER A 42 9.12 48.43 -65.78
N LYS A 43 9.35 47.51 -66.73
CA LYS A 43 8.76 46.17 -66.73
C LYS A 43 9.58 45.14 -65.95
N LEU A 44 10.73 45.52 -65.40
CA LEU A 44 11.49 44.64 -64.52
C LEU A 44 10.80 44.58 -63.15
N PRO A 45 10.40 43.38 -62.69
CA PRO A 45 9.82 43.23 -61.37
C PRO A 45 10.88 43.53 -60.31
N GLN A 46 10.63 44.54 -59.46
CA GLN A 46 11.41 44.76 -58.26
C GLN A 46 10.94 43.81 -57.16
N VAL A 47 11.81 42.90 -56.74
CA VAL A 47 11.57 42.02 -55.59
C VAL A 47 12.36 42.52 -54.40
N LYS A 48 11.69 42.59 -53.26
CA LYS A 48 12.35 42.75 -51.96
C LYS A 48 12.63 41.36 -51.43
N THR A 49 13.88 41.08 -51.10
CA THR A 49 14.31 39.81 -50.50
C THR A 49 14.81 40.06 -49.09
N GLU A 50 14.38 39.23 -48.15
CA GLU A 50 14.94 39.20 -46.79
C GLU A 50 15.78 37.94 -46.60
N LEU A 51 16.83 38.05 -45.78
CA LEU A 51 17.71 36.93 -45.45
C LEU A 51 17.01 36.01 -44.45
N PRO A 52 17.07 34.68 -44.63
CA PRO A 52 16.45 33.74 -43.70
C PRO A 52 17.16 33.80 -42.34
N LEU A 53 16.42 34.18 -41.30
CA LEU A 53 16.88 34.19 -39.92
C LEU A 53 16.52 32.87 -39.25
N LYS A 54 17.52 32.16 -38.71
CA LYS A 54 17.28 30.99 -37.86
C LYS A 54 16.70 31.47 -36.52
N ARG A 55 15.41 31.24 -36.31
CA ARG A 55 14.73 31.45 -35.03
C ARG A 55 14.20 30.11 -34.53
N TYR A 56 14.28 29.89 -33.22
CA TYR A 56 13.64 28.74 -32.58
C TYR A 56 12.14 28.97 -32.53
N ILE A 57 11.37 27.98 -32.98
CA ILE A 57 9.92 27.93 -32.83
C ILE A 57 9.66 26.95 -31.69
N GLU A 58 9.10 27.44 -30.59
CA GLU A 58 8.69 26.57 -29.48
C GLU A 58 7.45 25.78 -29.89
N HIS A 59 7.56 24.46 -29.87
CA HIS A 59 6.42 23.57 -30.02
C HIS A 59 5.76 23.36 -28.66
N ILE A 60 4.73 24.14 -28.36
CA ILE A 60 3.87 23.91 -27.20
C ILE A 60 2.88 22.82 -27.59
N VAL A 61 2.94 21.68 -26.91
CA VAL A 61 1.97 20.59 -27.07
C VAL A 61 0.98 20.69 -25.92
N GLU A 62 -0.24 21.11 -26.24
CA GLU A 62 -1.37 21.12 -25.30
C GLU A 62 -2.13 19.80 -25.46
N ALA A 63 -2.37 19.11 -24.35
CA ALA A 63 -3.10 17.86 -24.31
C ALA A 63 -4.25 17.97 -23.31
N ASP A 64 -5.45 17.69 -23.78
CA ASP A 64 -6.62 17.59 -22.91
C ASP A 64 -6.63 16.24 -22.21
N GLY A 65 -6.88 16.27 -20.90
CA GLY A 65 -6.96 15.08 -20.07
C GLY A 65 -8.10 15.20 -19.06
N ILE A 66 -8.73 14.07 -18.75
CA ILE A 66 -9.71 13.98 -17.67
C ILE A 66 -8.94 13.72 -16.38
N VAL A 67 -9.09 14.61 -15.39
CA VAL A 67 -8.53 14.40 -14.06
C VAL A 67 -9.43 13.42 -13.31
N THR A 68 -8.92 12.21 -13.06
CA THR A 68 -9.57 11.23 -12.20
C THR A 68 -9.01 11.31 -10.79
N ALA A 69 -9.82 11.01 -9.78
CA ALA A 69 -9.32 10.85 -8.41
C ALA A 69 -8.21 9.78 -8.39
N GLY A 70 -7.08 10.09 -7.76
CA GLY A 70 -5.94 9.16 -7.69
C GLY A 70 -6.22 7.88 -6.89
N GLY A 71 -7.34 7.85 -6.14
CA GLY A 71 -7.84 6.70 -5.40
C GLY A 71 -8.92 7.11 -4.40
N GLU A 72 -9.71 6.13 -3.94
CA GLU A 72 -10.70 6.29 -2.89
C GLU A 72 -10.37 5.36 -1.73
N VAL A 73 -10.48 5.85 -0.49
CA VAL A 73 -10.23 5.06 0.72
C VAL A 73 -11.44 5.20 1.64
N ALA A 74 -12.11 4.08 1.91
CA ALA A 74 -13.19 4.03 2.88
C ALA A 74 -12.63 3.89 4.30
N VAL A 75 -12.98 4.83 5.19
CA VAL A 75 -12.60 4.80 6.61
C VAL A 75 -13.82 4.39 7.44
N ASN A 76 -13.75 3.20 8.04
CA ASN A 76 -14.86 2.60 8.80
C ASN A 76 -14.48 2.34 10.26
N THR A 77 -15.49 2.29 11.14
CA THR A 77 -15.34 1.82 12.53
C THR A 77 -15.69 0.35 12.67
N LEU A 78 -15.17 -0.30 13.73
CA LEU A 78 -15.61 -1.64 14.13
C LEU A 78 -17.06 -1.61 14.61
N SER A 79 -17.80 -2.67 14.32
CA SER A 79 -19.22 -2.79 14.69
C SER A 79 -19.40 -2.71 16.20
N GLY A 80 -20.39 -1.94 16.65
CA GLY A 80 -20.72 -1.76 18.07
C GLY A 80 -19.99 -0.60 18.77
N LEU A 81 -19.12 0.15 18.06
CA LEU A 81 -18.48 1.35 18.60
C LEU A 81 -19.32 2.60 18.36
N ARG A 82 -19.57 3.36 19.42
CA ARG A 82 -20.31 4.62 19.35
C ARG A 82 -19.39 5.77 18.91
N ILE A 83 -19.81 6.51 17.89
CA ILE A 83 -19.13 7.74 17.47
C ILE A 83 -19.54 8.86 18.42
N GLU A 84 -18.56 9.53 19.01
CA GLU A 84 -18.77 10.69 19.87
C GLU A 84 -18.92 11.96 19.02
N LYS A 85 -17.99 12.16 18.08
CA LYS A 85 -17.95 13.36 17.26
C LYS A 85 -17.41 13.09 15.86
N ILE A 86 -17.98 13.78 14.88
CA ILE A 86 -17.44 13.87 13.52
C ILE A 86 -16.75 15.23 13.37
N ASN A 87 -15.50 15.22 12.93
CA ASN A 87 -14.66 16.41 12.88
C ASN A 87 -14.54 17.02 11.47
N VAL A 88 -15.11 16.37 10.46
CA VAL A 88 -15.02 16.75 9.05
C VAL A 88 -16.41 16.81 8.41
N GLN A 89 -16.58 17.66 7.40
CA GLN A 89 -17.78 17.73 6.59
C GLN A 89 -17.50 17.25 5.16
N GLN A 90 -18.57 16.93 4.43
CA GLN A 90 -18.45 16.52 3.04
C GLN A 90 -17.86 17.67 2.21
N GLY A 91 -16.76 17.38 1.51
CA GLY A 91 -16.04 18.35 0.67
C GLY A 91 -14.81 18.98 1.34
N ASP A 92 -14.57 18.70 2.62
CA ASP A 92 -13.36 19.18 3.30
C ASP A 92 -12.09 18.50 2.76
N ALA A 93 -11.02 19.29 2.60
CA ALA A 93 -9.71 18.78 2.24
C ALA A 93 -8.98 18.28 3.49
N VAL A 94 -8.66 16.98 3.53
CA VAL A 94 -7.98 16.32 4.65
C VAL A 94 -6.62 15.78 4.23
N LYS A 95 -5.68 15.75 5.17
CA LYS A 95 -4.33 15.19 5.00
C LYS A 95 -4.18 13.90 5.80
N SER A 96 -3.16 13.12 5.43
CA SER A 96 -2.79 11.94 6.21
C SER A 96 -2.46 12.33 7.66
N GLY A 97 -3.13 11.69 8.61
CA GLY A 97 -2.99 11.96 10.04
C GLY A 97 -4.09 12.86 10.62
N ASP A 98 -4.97 13.43 9.79
CA ASP A 98 -6.09 14.24 10.29
C ASP A 98 -7.16 13.35 10.92
N VAL A 99 -7.71 13.82 12.05
CA VAL A 99 -8.77 13.11 12.78
C VAL A 99 -10.10 13.36 12.09
N LEU A 100 -10.69 12.31 11.50
CA LEU A 100 -11.98 12.38 10.81
C LEU A 100 -13.17 12.29 11.78
N PHE A 101 -13.09 11.41 12.77
CA PHE A 101 -14.09 11.23 13.83
C PHE A 101 -13.44 10.68 15.10
N THR A 102 -14.09 10.88 16.24
CA THR A 102 -13.70 10.31 17.54
C THR A 102 -14.72 9.29 18.02
N ILE A 103 -14.23 8.24 18.67
CA ILE A 103 -15.04 7.17 19.25
C ILE A 103 -15.16 7.42 20.75
N ASP A 104 -16.35 7.17 21.29
CA ASP A 104 -16.57 7.22 22.74
C ASP A 104 -15.70 6.17 23.44
N THR A 105 -14.78 6.65 24.29
CA THR A 105 -13.82 5.78 24.98
C THR A 105 -14.32 5.29 26.33
N GLU A 106 -15.42 5.83 26.87
CA GLU A 106 -15.95 5.40 28.17
C GLU A 106 -16.53 3.99 28.08
N ASP A 107 -17.36 3.74 27.06
CA ASP A 107 -17.90 2.41 26.77
C ASP A 107 -16.77 1.41 26.53
N LEU A 108 -15.74 1.80 25.77
CA LEU A 108 -14.56 0.97 25.51
C LEU A 108 -13.81 0.58 26.79
N LYS A 109 -13.57 1.55 27.69
CA LYS A 109 -12.91 1.29 28.97
C LYS A 109 -13.70 0.30 29.82
N SER A 110 -15.03 0.44 29.83
CA SER A 110 -15.90 -0.48 30.58
C SER A 110 -15.82 -1.91 30.04
N ILE A 111 -15.82 -2.08 28.71
CA ILE A 111 -15.70 -3.37 28.03
C ILE A 111 -14.33 -4.01 28.32
N ILE A 112 -13.26 -3.21 28.24
CA ILE A 112 -11.90 -3.67 28.54
C ILE A 112 -11.81 -4.14 29.99
N ALA A 113 -12.26 -3.32 30.95
CA ALA A 113 -12.23 -3.66 32.36
C ALA A 113 -13.05 -4.94 32.67
N ALA A 114 -14.21 -5.10 32.04
CA ALA A 114 -15.02 -6.31 32.18
C ALA A 114 -14.28 -7.55 31.64
N LYS A 115 -13.60 -7.43 30.49
CA LYS A 115 -12.84 -8.52 29.89
C LYS A 115 -11.59 -8.87 30.68
N GLU A 116 -10.88 -7.89 31.22
CA GLU A 116 -9.74 -8.12 32.13
C GLU A 116 -10.17 -8.83 33.42
N THR A 117 -11.32 -8.43 33.98
CA THR A 117 -11.91 -9.09 35.15
C THR A 117 -12.27 -10.55 34.84
N GLU A 118 -12.89 -10.80 33.69
CA GLU A 118 -13.23 -12.14 33.22
C GLU A 118 -11.98 -13.02 33.05
N LEU A 119 -10.92 -12.46 32.44
CA LEU A 119 -9.64 -13.14 32.25
C LEU A 119 -8.99 -13.48 33.60
N THR A 120 -8.95 -12.54 34.53
CA THR A 120 -8.40 -12.76 35.88
C THR A 120 -9.18 -13.86 36.62
N LYS A 121 -10.51 -13.85 36.52
CA LYS A 121 -11.35 -14.90 37.10
C LYS A 121 -11.04 -16.27 36.51
N LEU A 122 -10.91 -16.36 35.19
CA LEU A 122 -10.58 -17.61 34.51
C LEU A 122 -9.20 -18.13 34.91
N GLN A 123 -8.21 -17.25 35.04
CA GLN A 123 -6.88 -17.61 35.53
C GLN A 123 -6.91 -18.17 36.96
N LEU A 124 -7.65 -17.52 37.87
CA LEU A 124 -7.83 -18.02 39.23
C LEU A 124 -8.51 -19.38 39.26
N GLN A 125 -9.57 -19.57 38.48
CA GLN A 125 -10.26 -20.86 38.38
C GLN A 125 -9.35 -21.98 37.87
N LEU A 126 -8.46 -21.66 36.92
CA LEU A 126 -7.51 -22.61 36.39
C LEU A 126 -6.44 -22.97 37.43
N ALA A 127 -5.90 -21.99 38.14
CA ALA A 127 -4.96 -22.21 39.24
C ALA A 127 -5.58 -23.04 40.38
N ASP A 128 -6.82 -22.75 40.77
CA ASP A 128 -7.56 -23.52 41.78
C ASP A 128 -7.80 -24.96 41.32
N ALA A 129 -8.15 -25.16 40.04
CA ALA A 129 -8.35 -26.49 39.48
C ALA A 129 -7.05 -27.31 39.48
N GLU A 130 -5.92 -26.71 39.07
CA GLU A 130 -4.61 -27.35 39.12
C GLU A 130 -4.20 -27.69 40.56
N PHE A 131 -4.34 -26.75 41.49
CA PHE A 131 -4.02 -26.97 42.89
C PHE A 131 -4.85 -28.12 43.49
N ASN A 132 -6.16 -28.14 43.21
CA ASN A 132 -7.05 -29.20 43.69
C ASN A 132 -6.73 -30.56 43.06
N GLN A 133 -6.31 -30.61 41.79
CA GLN A 133 -5.86 -31.86 41.17
C GLN A 133 -4.59 -32.38 41.84
N ILE A 134 -3.60 -31.52 42.07
CA ILE A 134 -2.34 -31.90 42.74
C ILE A 134 -2.62 -32.38 44.16
N LEU A 135 -3.45 -31.64 44.91
CA LEU A 135 -3.84 -32.02 46.27
C LEU A 135 -4.61 -33.33 46.29
N GLY A 136 -5.51 -33.55 45.32
CA GLY A 136 -6.25 -34.79 45.15
C GLY A 136 -5.33 -35.98 44.85
N ALA A 137 -4.34 -35.79 43.98
CA ALA A 137 -3.34 -36.81 43.67
C ALA A 137 -2.49 -37.17 44.89
N GLN A 138 -1.97 -36.17 45.62
CA GLN A 138 -1.20 -36.39 46.85
C GLN A 138 -2.02 -37.11 47.92
N LYS A 139 -3.27 -36.68 48.16
CA LYS A 139 -4.16 -37.35 49.13
C LYS A 139 -4.42 -38.80 48.75
N LYS A 140 -4.59 -39.09 47.46
CA LYS A 140 -4.80 -40.45 46.96
C LYS A 140 -3.56 -41.33 47.18
N GLU A 141 -2.38 -40.78 46.95
CA GLU A 141 -1.10 -41.47 47.19
C GLU A 141 -0.90 -41.77 48.67
N ILE A 142 -1.11 -40.79 49.56
CA ILE A 142 -1.03 -40.96 51.01
C ILE A 142 -2.06 -42.00 51.49
N ALA A 143 -3.30 -41.93 51.00
CA ALA A 143 -4.33 -42.88 51.36
C ALA A 143 -3.98 -44.32 50.94
N LEU A 144 -3.30 -44.49 49.80
CA LEU A 144 -2.84 -45.79 49.34
C LEU A 144 -1.71 -46.34 50.23
N LEU A 145 -0.78 -45.49 50.65
CA LEU A 145 0.29 -45.87 51.59
C LEU A 145 -0.29 -46.32 52.93
N TRP A 146 -1.22 -45.56 53.50
CA TRP A 146 -1.89 -45.95 54.76
C TRP A 146 -2.68 -47.25 54.61
N ALA A 147 -3.40 -47.45 53.51
CA ALA A 147 -4.13 -48.70 53.27
C ALA A 147 -3.19 -49.92 53.15
N GLN A 148 -2.00 -49.74 52.57
CA GLN A 148 -0.97 -50.79 52.53
C GLN A 148 -0.43 -51.11 53.93
N GLU A 149 -0.11 -50.07 54.71
CA GLU A 149 0.38 -50.25 56.08
C GLU A 149 -0.66 -50.90 57.00
N ASP A 150 -1.93 -50.52 56.88
CA ASP A 150 -3.05 -51.16 57.60
C ASP A 150 -3.19 -52.64 57.22
N TYR A 151 -3.07 -52.97 55.93
CA TYR A 151 -3.11 -54.35 55.45
C TYR A 151 -1.94 -55.17 56.02
N ASP A 152 -0.72 -54.64 55.96
CA ASP A 152 0.48 -55.31 56.48
C ASP A 152 0.41 -55.53 58.00
N ASN A 153 -0.14 -54.58 58.75
CA ASN A 153 -0.36 -54.74 60.18
C ASN A 153 -1.42 -55.80 60.47
N ALA A 154 -2.55 -55.79 59.76
CA ALA A 154 -3.57 -56.82 59.91
C ALA A 154 -3.04 -58.22 59.57
N ASP A 155 -2.22 -58.37 58.53
CA ASP A 155 -1.58 -59.64 58.17
C ASP A 155 -0.65 -60.13 59.29
N LYS A 156 0.20 -59.25 59.84
CA LYS A 156 1.05 -59.58 60.99
C LYS A 156 0.25 -59.97 62.22
N GLU A 157 -0.80 -59.24 62.54
CA GLU A 157 -1.68 -59.54 63.69
C GLU A 157 -2.38 -60.89 63.53
N THR A 158 -2.89 -61.20 62.33
CA THR A 158 -3.52 -62.48 62.05
C THR A 158 -2.52 -63.63 62.11
N ALA A 159 -1.31 -63.46 61.56
CA ALA A 159 -0.24 -64.46 61.65
C ALA A 159 0.14 -64.73 63.12
N LEU A 160 0.28 -63.68 63.94
CA LEU A 160 0.52 -63.80 65.38
C LEU A 160 -0.64 -64.51 66.09
N ALA A 161 -1.90 -64.24 65.71
CA ALA A 161 -3.07 -64.90 66.28
C ALA A 161 -3.10 -66.40 65.94
N VAL A 162 -2.80 -66.77 64.69
CA VAL A 162 -2.68 -68.16 64.24
C VAL A 162 -1.54 -68.87 64.98
N GLN A 163 -0.38 -68.23 65.12
CA GLN A 163 0.74 -68.77 65.87
C GLN A 163 0.36 -69.03 67.34
N ARG A 164 -0.27 -68.05 68.01
CA ARG A 164 -0.75 -68.19 69.39
C ARG A 164 -1.77 -69.33 69.53
N ALA A 165 -2.69 -69.46 68.57
CA ALA A 165 -3.67 -70.54 68.56
C ALA A 165 -2.99 -71.92 68.39
N GLN A 166 -1.99 -72.03 67.50
CA GLN A 166 -1.23 -73.26 67.29
C GLN A 166 -0.42 -73.65 68.54
N GLU A 167 0.21 -72.69 69.19
CA GLU A 167 0.93 -72.90 70.46
C GLU A 167 -0.02 -73.36 71.57
N ALA A 168 -1.23 -72.77 71.67
CA ALA A 168 -2.24 -73.18 72.64
C ALA A 168 -2.76 -74.59 72.37
N LEU A 169 -3.00 -74.95 71.10
CA LEU A 169 -3.38 -76.31 70.70
C LEU A 169 -2.29 -77.32 71.03
N SER A 170 -1.02 -77.01 70.73
CA SER A 170 0.12 -77.88 71.05
C SER A 170 0.26 -78.11 72.57
N LYS A 171 0.11 -77.05 73.38
CA LYS A 171 0.08 -77.17 74.84
C LYS A 171 -1.06 -78.06 75.32
N ALA A 172 -2.28 -77.84 74.84
CA ALA A 172 -3.46 -78.63 75.21
C ALA A 172 -3.31 -80.11 74.80
N GLN A 173 -2.74 -80.39 73.62
CA GLN A 173 -2.42 -81.75 73.18
C GLN A 173 -1.37 -82.42 74.08
N GLY A 174 -0.31 -81.69 74.45
CA GLY A 174 0.71 -82.19 75.37
C GLY A 174 0.16 -82.49 76.77
N GLU A 175 -0.74 -81.66 77.29
CA GLU A 175 -1.46 -81.90 78.55
C GLU A 175 -2.38 -83.14 78.46
N LEU A 176 -3.13 -83.27 77.37
CA LEU A 176 -3.97 -84.44 77.11
C LEU A 176 -3.14 -85.73 77.06
N GLN A 177 -1.99 -85.71 76.40
CA GLN A 177 -1.10 -86.86 76.30
C GLN A 177 -0.49 -87.26 77.65
N LYS A 178 -0.15 -86.28 78.51
CA LYS A 178 0.23 -86.56 79.90
C LYS A 178 -0.91 -87.25 80.64
N HIS A 179 -2.14 -86.72 80.58
CA HIS A 179 -3.30 -87.32 81.23
C HIS A 179 -3.62 -88.74 80.74
N LEU A 180 -3.50 -89.00 79.42
CA LEU A 180 -3.71 -90.33 78.83
C LEU A 180 -2.58 -91.32 79.19
N GLY A 181 -1.33 -90.85 79.30
CA GLY A 181 -0.18 -91.67 79.68
C GLY A 181 -0.18 -92.15 81.15
N PHE A 182 -0.88 -91.45 82.04
CA PHE A 182 -1.12 -91.91 83.42
C PHE A 182 -2.33 -92.84 83.55
N GLY A 183 -3.16 -92.97 82.50
CA GLY A 183 -4.38 -93.81 82.49
C GLY A 183 -4.16 -95.27 82.11
N THR A 184 -2.99 -95.66 81.60
CA THR A 184 -2.67 -97.04 81.19
C THR A 184 -1.80 -97.81 82.20
N ALA A 185 -1.66 -97.32 83.44
CA ALA A 185 -0.93 -98.02 84.52
C ALA A 185 -1.85 -98.87 85.42
N TYR A 186 -3.14 -98.98 85.11
CA TYR A 186 -4.09 -99.89 85.77
C TYR A 186 -4.90 -100.63 84.70
N LEU A 187 -4.32 -101.71 84.18
CA LEU A 187 -4.90 -102.98 83.73
C LEU A 187 -3.74 -103.86 83.24
#